data_AF-A0A6G7J1W2-F1
#
_entry.id   AF-A0A6G7J1W2-F1
#
_cell.length_a   1.000
_cell.length_b   1.000
_cell.length_c   1.000
_cell.angle_alpha   90.00
_cell.angle_beta   90.00
_cell.angle_gamma   90.00
#
_symmetry.space_group_name_H-M   'P 1'
#
loop_
_entity.id
_entity.type
_entity.pdbx_description
1 polymer ?
#
loop_
_entity_poly.entity_id
_entity_poly.type
_entity_poly.pdbx_seq_one_letter_code
_entity_poly.pdbx_strand_id
1 'polypeptide(L)'
;MENTQLPEYLQSIFYPLFQHTEDIGCRLMLMDEMLEVGDRKEIPFLSELESHDDPRISNKAFAIKNELQSKLGVLSDTERRRMPMNLCFIYDEFNIRPSKVENDLDFEVELDILNMK
;
A
#
# COMPACT_ATOMS: atom_id res chain seq x y z
N MET A 1 -3.54 16.24 24.60
CA MET A 1 -2.33 15.41 24.39
C MET A 1 -2.20 15.26 22.89
N GLU A 2 -1.19 15.88 22.29
CA GLU A 2 -0.94 15.74 20.86
C GLU A 2 -0.64 14.27 20.56
N ASN A 3 -1.50 13.60 19.79
CA ASN A 3 -1.23 12.28 19.25
C ASN A 3 -0.09 12.42 18.23
N THR A 4 1.15 12.42 18.69
CA THR A 4 2.34 12.28 17.87
C THR A 4 2.41 10.82 17.41
N GLN A 5 1.59 10.46 16.43
CA GLN A 5 1.70 9.17 15.77
C GLN A 5 3.04 9.14 15.03
N LEU A 6 3.94 8.27 15.50
CA LEU A 6 5.21 8.01 14.82
C LEU A 6 4.94 7.43 13.43
N PRO A 7 5.78 7.76 12.42
CA PRO A 7 5.66 7.18 11.08
C PRO A 7 5.62 5.65 11.10
N GLU A 8 4.74 5.06 10.30
CA GLU A 8 4.50 3.61 10.30
C GLU A 8 5.73 2.80 9.89
N TYR A 9 6.60 3.34 9.04
CA TYR A 9 7.84 2.67 8.63
C TYR A 9 8.80 2.39 9.80
N LEU A 10 8.71 3.16 10.90
CA LEU A 10 9.54 2.96 12.09
C LEU A 10 9.14 1.72 12.90
N GLN A 11 7.97 1.15 12.62
CA GLN A 11 7.51 -0.07 13.28
C GLN A 11 8.20 -1.33 12.72
N SER A 12 8.86 -1.22 11.57
CA SER A 12 9.64 -2.31 10.97
C SER A 12 10.89 -2.59 11.80
N ILE A 13 11.09 -3.86 12.17
CA ILE A 13 12.32 -4.30 12.85
C ILE A 13 13.54 -4.20 11.95
N PHE A 14 13.32 -4.21 10.62
CA PHE A 14 14.38 -4.12 9.61
C PHE A 14 14.82 -2.69 9.37
N TYR A 15 14.02 -1.68 9.70
CA TYR A 15 14.38 -0.28 9.56
C TYR A 15 15.73 0.06 10.24
N PRO A 16 15.93 -0.19 11.55
CA PRO A 16 17.21 0.11 12.19
C PRO A 16 18.37 -0.73 11.62
N LEU A 17 18.12 -1.99 11.28
CA LEU A 17 19.15 -2.86 10.68
C LEU A 17 19.63 -2.31 9.32
N PHE A 18 18.68 -1.83 8.52
CA PHE A 18 18.96 -1.25 7.21
C PHE A 18 19.74 0.07 7.32
N GLN A 19 19.39 0.91 8.29
CA GLN A 19 20.06 2.20 8.55
C GLN A 19 21.52 2.02 8.98
N HIS A 20 21.82 1.01 9.79
CA HIS A 20 23.17 0.75 10.29
C HIS A 20 24.03 -0.13 9.38
N THR A 21 23.48 -0.61 8.27
CA THR A 21 24.22 -1.40 7.29
C THR A 21 24.75 -0.48 6.19
N GLU A 22 26.07 -0.40 6.01
CA GLU A 22 26.69 0.39 4.93
C GLU A 22 26.84 -0.41 3.63
N ASP A 23 26.98 -1.73 3.74
CA ASP A 23 27.14 -2.60 2.57
C ASP A 23 25.81 -2.85 1.86
N ILE A 24 25.84 -2.65 0.54
CA ILE A 24 24.68 -2.82 -0.33
C ILE A 24 24.31 -4.30 -0.43
N GLY A 25 25.30 -5.21 -0.44
CA GLY A 25 25.04 -6.65 -0.44
C GLY A 25 24.24 -7.09 0.78
N CYS A 26 24.66 -6.67 1.97
CA CYS A 26 23.95 -6.90 3.21
C CYS A 26 22.54 -6.27 3.22
N ARG A 27 22.37 -5.05 2.70
CA ARG A 27 21.04 -4.42 2.56
C ARG A 27 20.12 -5.24 1.67
N LEU A 28 20.62 -5.70 0.53
CA LEU A 28 19.83 -6.53 -0.39
C LEU A 28 19.49 -7.88 0.23
N MET A 29 20.40 -8.47 1.01
CA MET A 29 20.14 -9.70 1.77
C MET A 29 19.08 -9.48 2.85
N LEU A 30 19.14 -8.38 3.60
CA LEU A 30 18.12 -8.03 4.60
C LEU A 30 16.74 -7.94 3.97
N MET A 31 16.63 -7.41 2.75
CA MET A 31 15.35 -7.36 2.05
C MET A 31 14.83 -8.76 1.71
N ASP A 32 15.69 -9.69 1.30
CA ASP A 32 15.26 -11.09 1.08
C ASP A 32 14.73 -11.70 2.39
N GLU A 33 15.39 -11.45 3.52
CA GLU A 33 14.91 -11.88 4.83
C GLU A 33 13.55 -11.25 5.19
N MET A 34 13.31 -9.99 4.81
CA MET A 34 11.98 -9.35 4.98
C MET A 34 10.88 -10.12 4.25
N LEU A 35 11.17 -10.71 3.09
CA LEU A 35 10.18 -11.53 2.38
C LEU A 35 9.92 -12.85 3.12
N GLU A 36 10.97 -13.47 3.65
CA GLU A 36 10.90 -14.77 4.32
C GLU A 36 10.16 -14.69 5.66
N VAL A 37 10.55 -13.75 6.52
CA VAL A 37 10.06 -13.66 7.91
C VAL A 37 9.24 -12.40 8.24
N GLY A 38 9.11 -11.46 7.31
CA GLY A 38 8.37 -10.21 7.54
C GLY A 38 6.85 -10.38 7.66
N ASP A 39 6.23 -9.40 8.30
CA ASP A 39 4.79 -9.26 8.45
C ASP A 39 4.26 -8.01 7.72
N ARG A 40 3.08 -7.51 8.12
CA ARG A 40 2.44 -6.36 7.48
C ARG A 40 3.14 -5.03 7.79
N LYS A 41 3.89 -4.95 8.89
CA LYS A 41 4.58 -3.73 9.36
C LYS A 41 5.80 -3.38 8.52
N GLU A 42 6.28 -4.31 7.72
CA GLU A 42 7.38 -4.13 6.78
C GLU A 42 6.92 -3.39 5.51
N ILE A 43 5.63 -3.45 5.16
CA ILE A 43 5.09 -2.87 3.93
C ILE A 43 5.29 -1.34 3.86
N PRO A 44 5.02 -0.54 4.91
CA PRO A 44 5.33 0.89 4.91
C PRO A 44 6.82 1.17 4.71
N PHE A 45 7.69 0.38 5.33
CA PHE A 45 9.14 0.54 5.17
C PHE A 45 9.61 0.18 3.75
N LEU A 46 9.11 -0.90 3.16
CA LEU A 46 9.39 -1.25 1.76
C LEU A 46 8.90 -0.17 0.80
N SER A 47 7.78 0.50 1.10
CA SER A 47 7.26 1.61 0.29
C SER A 47 8.18 2.84 0.34
N GLU A 48 8.78 3.15 1.48
CA GLU A 48 9.82 4.18 1.57
C GLU A 48 11.06 3.82 0.74
N LEU A 49 11.48 2.54 0.79
CA LEU A 49 12.64 2.06 0.03
C LEU A 49 12.44 2.09 -1.50
N GLU A 50 11.21 2.13 -2.01
CA GLU A 50 10.94 2.32 -3.44
C GLU A 50 11.46 3.66 -3.96
N SER A 51 11.55 4.68 -3.09
CA SER A 51 12.06 6.01 -3.45
C SER A 51 13.56 6.17 -3.18
N HIS A 52 14.27 5.08 -2.90
CA HIS A 52 15.70 5.11 -2.58
C HIS A 52 16.57 5.43 -3.81
N ASP A 53 17.66 6.18 -3.60
CA ASP A 53 18.56 6.66 -4.67
C ASP A 53 19.22 5.52 -5.46
N ASP A 54 19.59 4.42 -4.79
CA ASP A 54 20.14 3.22 -5.46
C ASP A 54 19.03 2.41 -6.16
N PRO A 55 19.07 2.28 -7.50
CA PRO A 55 18.05 1.56 -8.27
C PRO A 55 17.94 0.07 -7.89
N ARG A 56 19.01 -0.55 -7.38
CA ARG A 56 18.98 -1.96 -6.95
C ARG A 56 18.10 -2.13 -5.72
N ILE A 57 18.17 -1.17 -4.80
CA ILE A 57 17.34 -1.15 -3.60
C ILE A 57 15.90 -0.82 -3.99
N SER A 58 15.68 0.25 -4.76
CA SER A 58 14.33 0.65 -5.19
C SER A 58 13.58 -0.47 -5.94
N ASN A 59 14.20 -1.07 -6.96
CA ASN A 59 13.58 -2.15 -7.73
C ASN A 59 13.30 -3.39 -6.89
N LYS A 60 14.24 -3.74 -5.99
CA LYS A 60 14.09 -4.90 -5.12
C LYS A 60 13.02 -4.68 -4.05
N ALA A 61 12.89 -3.44 -3.55
CA ALA A 61 11.86 -3.07 -2.59
C ALA A 61 10.47 -3.24 -3.19
N PHE A 62 10.29 -2.79 -4.44
CA PHE A 62 9.05 -2.97 -5.18
C PHE A 62 8.69 -4.45 -5.37
N ALA A 63 9.66 -5.27 -5.81
CA ALA A 63 9.45 -6.70 -5.99
C ALA A 63 9.03 -7.38 -4.69
N ILE A 64 9.78 -7.16 -3.62
CA ILE A 64 9.53 -7.78 -2.31
C ILE A 64 8.24 -7.27 -1.69
N LYS A 65 7.89 -5.99 -1.86
CA LYS A 65 6.61 -5.45 -1.39
C LYS A 65 5.44 -6.19 -2.01
N ASN A 66 5.46 -6.38 -3.33
CA ASN A 66 4.39 -7.07 -4.03
C ASN A 66 4.30 -8.54 -3.64
N GLU A 67 5.44 -9.22 -3.52
CA GLU A 67 5.48 -10.63 -3.11
C GLU A 67 5.02 -10.81 -1.66
N LEU A 68 5.44 -9.94 -0.75
CA LEU A 68 5.03 -9.95 0.66
C LEU A 68 3.53 -9.64 0.80
N GLN A 69 3.02 -8.66 0.04
CA GLN A 69 1.58 -8.34 -0.02
C GLN A 69 0.77 -9.55 -0.51
N SER A 70 1.24 -10.23 -1.56
CA SER A 70 0.63 -11.45 -2.07
C SER A 70 0.63 -12.57 -1.02
N LYS A 71 1.78 -12.82 -0.37
CA LYS A 71 1.97 -13.82 0.69
C LYS A 71 1.05 -13.58 1.88
N LEU A 72 0.82 -12.33 2.26
CA LEU A 72 -0.01 -11.93 3.40
C LEU A 72 -1.51 -11.75 3.04
N GLY A 73 -1.89 -11.96 1.78
CA GLY A 73 -3.25 -11.75 1.27
C GLY A 73 -3.72 -10.30 1.37
N VAL A 74 -2.78 -9.34 1.38
CA VAL A 74 -3.07 -7.92 1.44
C VAL A 74 -3.05 -7.37 0.02
N LEU A 75 -4.23 -7.24 -0.59
CA LEU A 75 -4.36 -6.50 -1.85
C LEU A 75 -3.90 -5.07 -1.64
N SER A 76 -2.97 -4.60 -2.47
CA SER A 76 -2.56 -3.20 -2.48
C SER A 76 -3.75 -2.29 -2.79
N ASP A 77 -3.75 -1.05 -2.29
CA ASP A 77 -4.85 -0.12 -2.55
C ASP A 77 -5.06 0.15 -4.05
N THR A 78 -3.99 0.06 -4.83
CA THR A 78 -4.05 0.17 -6.30
C THR A 78 -4.74 -1.03 -6.92
N GLU A 79 -4.44 -2.25 -6.47
CA GLU A 79 -5.15 -3.46 -6.93
C GLU A 79 -6.61 -3.49 -6.49
N ARG A 80 -6.93 -3.03 -5.28
CA ARG A 80 -8.32 -2.92 -4.81
C ARG A 80 -9.16 -1.99 -5.69
N ARG A 81 -8.53 -0.96 -6.27
CA ARG A 81 -9.18 0.00 -7.18
C ARG A 81 -9.19 -0.46 -8.64
N ARG A 82 -8.41 -1.48 -9.00
CA ARG A 82 -8.36 -1.99 -10.39
C ARG A 82 -9.62 -2.78 -10.68
N MET A 83 -10.30 -2.38 -11.74
CA MET A 83 -11.48 -3.06 -12.25
C MET A 83 -11.06 -4.24 -13.14
N PRO A 84 -11.80 -5.37 -13.11
CA PRO A 84 -11.63 -6.44 -14.09
C PRO A 84 -11.73 -5.92 -15.53
N MET A 85 -10.82 -6.35 -16.41
CA MET A 85 -10.75 -5.83 -17.79
C MET A 85 -12.03 -6.10 -18.59
N ASN A 86 -12.70 -7.23 -18.35
CA ASN A 86 -14.01 -7.53 -18.94
C ASN A 86 -15.08 -6.51 -18.55
N LEU A 87 -15.05 -6.00 -17.32
CA LEU A 87 -15.99 -4.98 -16.84
C LEU A 87 -15.69 -3.63 -17.49
N CYS A 88 -14.41 -3.29 -17.71
CA CYS A 88 -14.04 -2.08 -18.45
C CYS A 88 -14.62 -2.08 -19.87
N PHE A 89 -14.54 -3.20 -20.60
CA PHE A 89 -15.13 -3.31 -21.93
C PHE A 89 -16.64 -3.08 -21.95
N ILE A 90 -17.34 -3.63 -20.96
CA ILE A 90 -18.80 -3.44 -20.82
C ILE A 90 -19.10 -1.95 -20.59
N TYR A 91 -18.36 -1.28 -19.70
CA TYR A 91 -18.60 0.14 -19.44
C TYR A 91 -18.37 1.01 -20.68
N ASP A 92 -17.34 0.71 -21.47
CA ASP A 92 -17.09 1.39 -22.74
C ASP A 92 -18.23 1.15 -23.76
N GLU A 93 -18.70 -0.10 -23.90
CA GLU A 93 -19.80 -0.45 -24.81
C GLU A 93 -21.10 0.30 -24.48
N PHE A 94 -21.46 0.37 -23.20
CA PHE A 94 -22.67 1.04 -22.73
C PHE A 94 -22.46 2.55 -22.48
N ASN A 95 -21.29 3.11 -22.79
CA ASN A 95 -20.91 4.50 -22.46
C ASN A 95 -21.14 4.87 -20.98
N ILE A 96 -20.98 3.89 -20.09
CA ILE A 96 -21.09 4.08 -18.65
C ILE A 96 -19.80 4.73 -18.16
N ARG A 97 -19.92 5.93 -17.59
CA ARG A 97 -18.80 6.63 -16.96
C ARG A 97 -19.08 6.77 -15.47
N PRO A 98 -18.03 6.72 -14.62
CA PRO A 98 -18.19 7.02 -13.22
C PRO A 98 -18.80 8.42 -13.05
N SER A 99 -19.66 8.58 -12.05
CA SER A 99 -20.20 9.90 -11.70
C SER A 99 -19.04 10.83 -11.34
N LYS A 100 -19.20 12.12 -11.65
CA LYS A 100 -18.29 13.14 -11.11
C LYS A 100 -18.46 13.10 -9.58
N VAL A 101 -17.37 12.86 -8.86
CA VAL A 101 -17.36 12.97 -7.41
C VAL A 101 -17.38 14.47 -7.09
N GLU A 102 -18.58 15.01 -6.88
CA GLU A 102 -18.71 16.32 -6.24
C GLU A 102 -18.63 16.09 -4.73
N ASN A 103 -17.63 16.70 -4.08
CA ASN A 103 -17.40 16.56 -2.63
C ASN A 103 -18.50 17.25 -1.80
N ASP A 104 -19.35 18.07 -2.44
CA ASP A 104 -20.43 18.85 -1.80
C ASP A 104 -21.82 18.25 -2.08
N LEU A 105 -21.92 16.93 -2.25
CA LEU A 105 -23.23 16.27 -2.23
C LEU A 105 -23.73 16.20 -0.78
N ASP A 106 -24.27 17.33 -0.31
CA ASP A 106 -25.10 17.38 0.88
C ASP A 106 -26.46 16.76 0.48
N PHE A 107 -26.58 15.45 0.64
CA PHE A 107 -27.87 14.80 0.54
C PHE A 107 -28.67 15.30 1.74
N GLU A 108 -29.40 16.41 1.58
CA GLU A 108 -30.29 17.06 2.58
C GLU A 108 -31.38 16.11 3.15
N VAL A 109 -31.25 14.81 2.93
CA VAL A 109 -32.08 13.73 3.43
C VAL A 109 -31.27 12.99 4.49
N GLU A 110 -31.59 13.25 5.75
CA GLU A 110 -31.13 12.42 6.86
C GLU A 110 -31.55 10.96 6.58
N LEU A 111 -30.59 10.02 6.63
CA LEU A 111 -30.85 8.59 6.47
C LEU A 111 -31.57 8.05 7.71
N ASP A 112 -32.87 8.34 7.83
CA ASP A 112 -33.75 7.90 8.92
C ASP A 112 -33.78 6.37 9.10
N ILE A 113 -33.35 5.62 8.09
CA ILE A 113 -33.34 4.15 8.06
C ILE A 113 -32.30 3.58 9.04
N LEU A 114 -31.26 4.34 9.41
CA LEU A 114 -30.27 3.91 10.40
C LEU A 114 -30.69 4.21 11.85
N ASN A 115 -31.78 4.96 12.06
CA ASN A 115 -32.26 5.36 13.38
C ASN A 115 -33.51 4.57 13.85
N MET A 116 -33.90 3.49 13.16
CA MET A 116 -34.92 2.59 13.69
C MET A 116 -34.34 1.77 14.86
N LYS A 117 -34.77 2.17 16.05
CA LYS A 117 -34.51 1.57 17.37
C LYS A 117 -34.76 0.06 17.44
#